data_AF-A0A969BK79-F1
#
_entry.id   AF-A0A969BK79-F1
#
_cell.length_a   1.000
_cell.length_b   1.000
_cell.length_c   1.000
_cell.angle_alpha   90.00
_cell.angle_beta   90.00
_cell.angle_gamma   90.00
#
_symmetry.space_group_name_H-M   'P 1'
#
loop_
_entity.id
_entity.type
_entity.pdbx_description
1 polymer ?
#
loop_
_entity_poly.entity_id
_entity_poly.type
_entity_poly.pdbx_seq_one_letter_code
_entity_poly.pdbx_strand_id
1 'polypeptide(L)' 'MPLLKPQAFKLTEGQASVMYRESSDGKKKRRLALAVTMDDKEGKRVADMKVSVDLGDYVVVGRSIDNGKTGHVLALSCH' A
#
# COMPACT_ATOMS: atom_id res chain seq x y z
N MET A 1 3.18 19.00 9.50
CA MET A 1 3.08 18.07 8.34
C MET A 1 1.71 17.42 8.38
N PRO A 2 0.86 17.54 7.33
CA PRO A 2 -0.46 16.94 7.37
C PRO A 2 -0.34 15.40 7.38
N LEU A 3 -0.98 14.74 8.34
CA LEU A 3 -1.28 13.32 8.22
C LEU A 3 -2.33 13.15 7.12
N LEU A 4 -1.97 12.47 6.04
CA LEU A 4 -2.93 12.11 5.00
C LEU A 4 -3.81 10.96 5.49
N LYS A 5 -5.11 11.08 5.20
CA LYS A 5 -6.10 10.04 5.52
C LYS A 5 -5.84 8.81 4.65
N PRO A 6 -6.01 7.60 5.18
CA PRO A 6 -5.89 6.38 4.39
C PRO A 6 -6.93 6.37 3.26
N GLN A 7 -6.48 6.08 2.04
CA GLN A 7 -7.34 5.87 0.88
C GLN A 7 -7.66 4.39 0.76
N ALA A 8 -8.95 4.07 0.76
CA ALA A 8 -9.41 2.69 0.70
C ALA A 8 -9.88 2.30 -0.71
N PHE A 9 -9.59 1.06 -1.10
CA PHE A 9 -9.89 0.48 -2.40
C PHE A 9 -10.67 -0.82 -2.18
N LYS A 10 -11.84 -0.96 -2.80
CA LYS A 10 -12.57 -2.23 -2.79
C LYS A 10 -11.87 -3.21 -3.71
N LEU A 11 -11.70 -4.44 -3.24
CA LEU A 11 -11.15 -5.55 -4.02
C LEU A 11 -12.25 -6.58 -4.28
N THR A 12 -12.03 -7.48 -5.23
CA THR A 12 -12.91 -8.63 -5.45
C THR A 12 -13.04 -9.48 -4.19
N GLU A 13 -11.96 -9.62 -3.42
CA GLU A 13 -11.87 -10.50 -2.23
C GLU A 13 -11.56 -9.72 -0.94
N GLY A 14 -12.19 -8.57 -0.72
CA GLY A 14 -11.99 -7.76 0.50
C GLY A 14 -11.66 -6.31 0.21
N GLN A 15 -10.68 -5.75 0.92
CA GLN A 15 -10.35 -4.32 0.85
C GLN A 15 -8.85 -4.07 0.99
N ALA A 16 -8.33 -3.12 0.21
CA ALA A 16 -7.01 -2.54 0.45
C ALA A 16 -7.14 -1.12 1.01
N SER A 17 -6.16 -0.70 1.79
CA SER A 17 -6.00 0.68 2.21
C SER A 17 -4.55 1.11 2.05
N VAL A 18 -4.35 2.33 1.56
CA VAL A 18 -3.03 2.92 1.35
C VAL A 18 -3.00 4.27 2.07
N MET A 19 -1.99 4.45 2.88
CA MET A 19 -1.63 5.73 3.46
C MET A 19 -0.24 6.10 2.96
N TYR A 20 -0.03 7.35 2.59
CA TYR A 20 1.29 7.85 2.24
C TYR A 20 1.67 9.05 3.07
N ARG A 21 2.97 9.19 3.32
CA ARG A 21 3.57 10.37 3.90
C ARG A 21 4.77 10.76 3.06
N GLU A 22 4.78 12.00 2.60
CA GLU A 22 5.93 12.59 1.95
C GLU A 22 6.97 12.99 3.01
N SER A 23 8.21 12.56 2.79
CA SER A 23 9.37 12.93 3.57
C SER A 23 10.35 13.66 2.66
N SER A 24 10.56 14.94 2.92
CA SER A 24 11.69 15.69 2.34
C SER A 24 12.85 15.60 3.32
N ASP A 25 13.84 14.76 3.03
CA ASP A 25 15.08 14.64 3.80
C ASP A 25 16.16 15.64 3.34
N GLY A 26 15.76 16.70 2.60
CA GLY A 26 16.68 17.70 2.06
C GLY A 26 17.51 17.21 0.86
N LYS A 27 17.30 15.98 0.38
CA LYS A 27 17.93 15.47 -0.84
C LYS A 27 17.12 15.85 -2.09
N LYS A 28 17.79 15.82 -3.26
CA LYS A 28 17.21 16.21 -4.56
C LYS A 28 16.00 15.38 -5.01
N LYS A 29 15.77 14.18 -4.45
CA LYS A 29 14.59 13.35 -4.71
C LYS A 29 13.75 13.25 -3.45
N ARG A 30 12.45 13.55 -3.56
CA ARG A 30 11.53 13.38 -2.42
C ARG A 30 11.19 11.91 -2.26
N ARG A 31 11.06 11.48 -1.01
CA ARG A 31 10.79 10.09 -0.67
C ARG A 31 9.38 9.95 -0.11
N LEU A 32 8.68 8.89 -0.51
CA LEU A 32 7.36 8.55 -0.01
C LEU A 32 7.44 7.35 0.91
N ALA A 33 6.91 7.49 2.13
CA ALA A 33 6.65 6.37 3.01
C ALA A 33 5.20 5.92 2.81
N LEU A 34 5.02 4.73 2.24
CA LEU A 34 3.74 4.08 2.00
C LEU A 34 3.45 3.07 3.11
N ALA A 35 2.25 3.11 3.68
CA ALA A 35 1.69 2.04 4.49
C ALA A 35 0.52 1.43 3.72
N VAL A 36 0.64 0.14 3.40
CA VAL A 36 -0.35 -0.63 2.65
C VAL A 36 -0.92 -1.70 3.56
N THR A 37 -2.25 -1.76 3.63
CA THR A 37 -2.95 -2.81 4.35
C THR A 37 -3.94 -3.51 3.45
N MET A 38 -4.15 -4.80 3.66
CA MET A 38 -5.15 -5.60 2.93
C MET A 38 -5.89 -6.48 3.91
N ASP A 39 -7.21 -6.45 3.82
CA ASP A 39 -8.14 -7.26 4.58
C ASP A 39 -8.87 -8.18 3.61
N ASP A 40 -9.09 -9.44 4.00
CA ASP A 40 -9.87 -10.40 3.21
C ASP A 40 -11.38 -10.07 3.26
N LYS A 41 -12.20 -10.88 2.59
CA LYS A 41 -13.66 -10.73 2.57
C LYS A 41 -14.33 -10.83 3.94
N GLU A 42 -13.66 -11.44 4.93
CA GLU A 42 -14.15 -11.56 6.31
C GLU A 42 -13.72 -10.36 7.17
N GLY A 43 -12.99 -9.41 6.58
CA GLY A 43 -12.44 -8.24 7.27
C GLY A 43 -11.19 -8.53 8.08
N LYS A 44 -10.58 -9.72 7.90
CA LYS A 44 -9.34 -10.08 8.60
C LYS A 44 -8.13 -9.54 7.85
N ARG A 45 -7.25 -8.87 8.58
CA ARG A 45 -5.97 -8.36 8.07
C ARG A 45 -5.10 -9.51 7.56
N VAL A 46 -4.82 -9.50 6.26
CA VAL A 46 -3.94 -10.47 5.59
C VAL A 46 -2.61 -9.88 5.18
N ALA A 47 -2.49 -8.56 4.98
CA ALA A 47 -1.21 -7.89 4.74
C ALA A 47 -1.14 -6.53 5.45
N ASP A 48 0.00 -6.23 6.08
CA ASP A 48 0.32 -4.91 6.65
C ASP A 48 1.79 -4.62 6.33
N MET A 49 2.04 -3.66 5.46
CA MET A 49 3.37 -3.39 4.92
C MET A 49 3.68 -1.91 4.96
N LYS A 50 4.93 -1.59 5.30
CA LYS A 50 5.49 -0.25 5.19
C LYS A 50 6.64 -0.28 4.21
N VAL A 51 6.60 0.59 3.21
CA VAL A 51 7.59 0.66 2.14
C VAL A 51 8.00 2.12 1.94
N SER A 52 9.28 2.35 1.68
CA SER A 52 9.79 3.67 1.34
C SER A 52 10.26 3.66 -0.11
N VAL A 53 9.59 4.42 -0.97
CA VAL A 53 9.90 4.55 -2.41
C VAL A 53 10.31 5.98 -2.75
N ASP A 54 11.06 6.15 -3.82
CA ASP A 54 11.34 7.49 -4.35
C ASP A 54 10.16 7.95 -5.24
N LEU A 55 9.98 9.26 -5.38
CA LEU A 55 9.06 9.78 -6.40
C LEU A 55 9.47 9.31 -7.80
N GLY A 56 8.50 8.85 -8.58
CA GLY A 56 8.69 8.26 -9.90
C GLY A 56 8.76 6.73 -9.91
N ASP A 57 8.87 6.09 -8.73
CA ASP A 57 8.92 4.63 -8.63
C ASP A 57 7.53 3.98 -8.69
N TYR A 58 7.51 2.65 -8.75
CA TYR A 58 6.32 1.84 -8.53
C TYR A 58 6.57 0.80 -7.43
N VAL A 59 5.52 0.43 -6.70
CA VAL A 59 5.54 -0.72 -5.78
C VAL A 59 4.43 -1.68 -6.13
N VAL A 60 4.74 -2.98 -6.12
CA VAL A 60 3.76 -4.05 -6.25
C VAL A 60 3.76 -4.87 -4.97
N VAL A 61 2.59 -4.99 -4.34
CA VAL A 61 2.36 -5.79 -3.14
C VAL A 61 1.44 -6.95 -3.51
N GLY A 62 1.96 -8.18 -3.41
CA GLY A 62 1.20 -9.41 -3.65
C GLY A 62 1.11 -10.26 -2.38
N ARG A 63 -0.09 -10.77 -2.07
CA ARG A 63 -0.34 -11.64 -0.91
C ARG A 63 -1.30 -12.76 -1.29
N SER A 64 -0.92 -14.01 -1.03
CA SER A 64 -1.83 -15.15 -1.09
C SER A 64 -2.73 -15.18 0.16
N ILE A 65 -4.01 -15.51 0.00
CA ILE A 65 -5.01 -15.48 1.09
C ILE A 65 -5.47 -16.90 1.42
N ASP A 66 -5.73 -17.74 0.42
CA ASP A 66 -6.21 -19.12 0.60
C ASP A 66 -5.22 -20.13 0.03
N ASN A 67 -4.06 -20.27 0.67
CA ASN A 67 -3.03 -21.27 0.34
C ASN A 67 -2.70 -21.35 -1.18
N GLY A 68 -2.73 -20.22 -1.88
CA GLY A 68 -2.41 -20.11 -3.30
C GLY A 68 -3.60 -20.17 -4.27
N LYS A 69 -4.83 -20.38 -3.79
CA LYS A 69 -6.04 -20.39 -4.63
C LYS A 69 -6.55 -18.99 -4.95
N THR A 70 -6.39 -18.06 -4.01
CA THR A 70 -6.79 -16.65 -4.13
C THR A 70 -5.71 -15.74 -3.55
N GLY A 71 -5.69 -14.49 -4.01
CA GLY A 71 -4.73 -13.51 -3.54
C GLY A 71 -5.13 -12.08 -3.83
N HIS A 72 -4.41 -11.17 -3.19
CA HIS A 72 -4.44 -9.75 -3.47
C HIS A 72 -3.17 -9.33 -4.21
N VAL A 73 -3.35 -8.46 -5.21
CA VAL A 73 -2.26 -7.74 -5.85
C VAL A 73 -2.65 -6.27 -5.86
N LEU A 74 -1.77 -5.42 -5.35
CA LEU A 74 -1.89 -3.98 -5.42
C LEU A 74 -0.63 -3.42 -6.08
N ALA A 75 -0.80 -2.74 -7.21
CA ALA A 75 0.26 -2.00 -7.87
C ALA A 75 0.01 -0.50 -7.68
N LEU A 76 1.01 0.22 -7.19
CA LEU A 76 0.95 1.66 -6.94
C LEU A 76 2.07 2.33 -7.73
N SER A 77 1.70 3.27 -8.60
CA SER A 77 2.66 4.20 -9.20
C SER A 77 2.74 5.46 -8.35
N CYS A 78 3.96 5.95 -8.12
CA CYS A 78 4.23 7.08 -7.25
C CYS A 78 4.66 8.28 -8.10
N HIS A 79 3.81 9.30 -8.17
CA HIS A 79 4.02 10.50 -8.99
C HIS A 79 3.95 11.77 -8.14
#